data_AF-A0A015W8U2-F1
#
_entry.id   AF-A0A015W8U2-F1
#
_cell.length_a   1.000
_cell.length_b   1.000
_cell.length_c   1.000
_cell.angle_alpha   90.00
_cell.angle_beta   90.00
_cell.angle_gamma   90.00
#
_symmetry.space_group_name_H-M   'P 1'
#
loop_
_entity.id
_entity.type
_entity.pdbx_description
1 polymer ?
#
loop_
_entity_poly.entity_id
_entity_poly.type
_entity_poly.pdbx_seq_one_letter_code
_entity_poly.pdbx_strand_id
1 'polypeptide(L)'
;EVPDYLIEYFQTIYARMAELVLVQRASMLRFSGEITKVSQLSNQDVEAVSKRVSSLYKEYIRFVNQIYFREITAQDQGIEMYNKLHSCLQMESYIKDLDGEIEELHQYISLMEDRERNKKASLLNDIATLFLPITVITGFWGMNQISEVMEENGELSTGFIIQSLLLIIGTLCAICIIYKRKRKL
;
A
#
# COMPACT_ATOMS: atom_id res chain seq x y z
N GLU A 1 45.56 -7.84 -42.47
CA GLU A 1 45.55 -8.37 -41.09
C GLU A 1 44.60 -7.56 -40.25
N VAL A 2 43.94 -8.17 -39.26
CA VAL A 2 43.08 -7.45 -38.32
C VAL A 2 43.99 -6.74 -37.32
N PRO A 3 43.81 -5.44 -37.07
CA PRO A 3 44.63 -4.73 -36.08
C PRO A 3 44.47 -5.31 -34.66
N ASP A 4 45.59 -5.50 -33.95
CA ASP A 4 45.61 -6.12 -32.62
C ASP A 4 44.73 -5.41 -31.58
N TYR A 5 44.63 -4.08 -31.67
CA TYR A 5 43.80 -3.28 -30.77
C TYR A 5 42.31 -3.64 -30.86
N LEU A 6 41.83 -4.12 -32.01
CA LEU A 6 40.43 -4.54 -32.16
C LEU A 6 40.15 -5.81 -31.37
N ILE A 7 41.11 -6.74 -31.32
CA ILE A 7 41.01 -7.98 -30.55
C ILE A 7 40.99 -7.64 -29.05
N GLU A 8 41.84 -6.71 -28.62
CA GLU A 8 41.88 -6.24 -27.24
C GLU A 8 40.55 -5.60 -26.80
N TYR A 9 39.99 -4.68 -27.59
CA TYR A 9 38.69 -4.08 -27.30
C TYR A 9 37.55 -5.10 -27.24
N PHE A 10 37.58 -6.11 -28.11
CA PHE A 10 36.60 -7.19 -28.10
C PHE A 10 36.66 -8.03 -26.84
N GLN A 11 37.86 -8.45 -26.45
CA GLN A 11 38.08 -9.28 -25.26
C GLN A 11 37.84 -8.53 -23.94
N THR A 12 37.86 -7.19 -23.97
CA THR A 12 37.70 -6.35 -22.78
C THR A 12 36.34 -5.66 -22.76
N ILE A 13 36.21 -4.51 -23.42
CA ILE A 13 35.05 -3.62 -23.33
C ILE A 13 33.78 -4.32 -23.82
N TYR A 14 33.82 -4.94 -25.01
CA TYR A 14 32.61 -5.55 -25.59
C TYR A 14 32.20 -6.84 -24.86
N ALA A 15 33.15 -7.64 -24.38
CA ALA A 15 32.86 -8.79 -23.54
C ALA A 15 32.18 -8.36 -22.22
N ARG A 16 32.71 -7.35 -21.52
CA ARG A 16 32.10 -6.82 -20.29
C ARG A 16 30.74 -6.17 -20.51
N MET A 17 30.55 -5.50 -21.65
CA MET A 17 29.26 -4.96 -22.05
C MET A 17 28.22 -6.08 -22.23
N ALA A 18 28.59 -7.17 -22.92
CA ALA A 18 27.70 -8.31 -23.08
C ALA A 18 27.36 -8.97 -21.74
N GLU A 19 28.35 -9.17 -20.86
CA GLU A 19 28.13 -9.68 -19.50
C GLU A 19 27.14 -8.83 -18.72
N LEU A 20 27.30 -7.50 -18.74
CA LEU A 20 26.39 -6.57 -18.06
C LEU A 20 24.96 -6.70 -18.59
N VAL A 21 24.78 -6.74 -19.91
CA VAL A 21 23.45 -6.87 -20.52
C VAL A 21 22.80 -8.22 -20.17
N LEU A 22 23.59 -9.30 -20.10
CA LEU A 22 23.08 -10.61 -19.66
C LEU A 22 22.65 -10.59 -18.18
N VAL A 23 23.40 -9.89 -17.32
CA VAL A 23 23.01 -9.68 -15.91
C VAL A 23 21.74 -8.84 -15.80
N GLN A 24 21.61 -7.79 -16.61
CA GLN A 24 20.38 -6.99 -16.71
C GLN A 24 19.18 -7.88 -17.08
N ARG A 25 19.32 -8.70 -18.14
CA ARG A 25 18.28 -9.64 -18.57
C ARG A 25 17.89 -10.63 -17.48
N ALA A 26 18.87 -11.27 -16.86
CA ALA A 26 18.63 -12.24 -15.80
C ALA A 26 17.94 -11.59 -14.58
N SER A 27 18.29 -10.35 -14.27
CA SER A 27 17.65 -9.58 -13.20
C SER A 27 16.19 -9.28 -13.53
N MET A 28 15.88 -8.85 -14.76
CA MET A 28 14.49 -8.64 -15.20
C MET A 28 13.66 -9.93 -15.08
N LEU A 29 14.21 -11.07 -15.53
CA LEU A 29 13.54 -12.37 -15.40
C LEU A 29 13.30 -12.76 -13.93
N ARG A 30 14.27 -12.48 -13.06
CA ARG A 30 14.12 -12.69 -11.61
C ARG A 30 12.97 -11.85 -11.05
N PHE A 31 12.90 -10.56 -11.40
CA PHE A 31 11.84 -9.66 -10.93
C PHE A 31 10.47 -10.12 -11.41
N SER A 32 10.30 -10.46 -12.69
CA SER A 32 9.03 -11.00 -13.21
C SER A 32 8.61 -12.27 -12.47
N GLY A 33 9.56 -13.17 -12.18
CA GLY A 33 9.31 -14.36 -11.36
C GLY A 33 8.90 -14.03 -9.92
N GLU A 34 9.52 -13.05 -9.27
CA GLU A 34 9.15 -12.61 -7.92
C GLU A 34 7.79 -11.91 -7.89
N ILE A 35 7.46 -11.06 -8.88
CA ILE A 35 6.14 -10.44 -9.02
C ILE A 35 5.07 -11.51 -9.12
N THR A 36 5.28 -12.53 -9.96
CA THR A 36 4.34 -13.65 -10.12
C THR A 36 4.10 -14.38 -8.80
N LYS A 37 5.17 -14.68 -8.04
CA LYS A 37 5.06 -15.34 -6.73
C LYS A 37 4.28 -14.48 -5.73
N VAL A 38 4.60 -13.19 -5.65
CA VAL A 38 3.98 -12.27 -4.70
C VAL A 38 2.51 -12.03 -5.03
N SER A 39 2.16 -11.95 -6.32
CA SER A 39 0.78 -11.86 -6.79
C SER A 39 -0.07 -13.06 -6.34
N GLN A 40 0.48 -14.28 -6.38
CA GLN A 40 -0.21 -15.48 -5.88
C GLN A 40 -0.42 -15.48 -4.36
N LEU A 41 0.47 -14.81 -3.60
CA LEU A 41 0.39 -14.72 -2.14
C LEU A 41 -0.63 -13.68 -1.65
N SER A 42 -1.23 -12.88 -2.54
CA SER A 42 -2.22 -11.84 -2.19
C SER A 42 -3.47 -12.34 -1.44
N ASN A 43 -3.70 -13.65 -1.38
CA ASN A 43 -4.75 -14.27 -0.57
C ASN A 43 -4.35 -14.54 0.90
N GLN A 44 -3.11 -14.23 1.28
CA GLN A 44 -2.58 -14.39 2.65
C GLN A 44 -2.61 -13.06 3.41
N ASP A 45 -1.99 -13.01 4.59
CA ASP A 45 -1.88 -11.82 5.45
C ASP A 45 -1.42 -10.58 4.65
N VAL A 46 -2.31 -9.59 4.53
CA VAL A 46 -2.12 -8.37 3.72
C VAL A 46 -0.88 -7.60 4.17
N GLU A 47 -0.60 -7.58 5.48
CA GLU A 47 0.55 -6.87 6.03
C GLU A 47 1.89 -7.51 5.59
N ALA A 48 1.96 -8.84 5.65
CA ALA A 48 3.14 -9.59 5.23
C ALA A 48 3.40 -9.45 3.73
N VAL A 49 2.34 -9.55 2.91
CA VAL A 49 2.41 -9.37 1.45
C VAL A 49 2.85 -7.95 1.13
N SER A 50 2.27 -6.95 1.78
CA SER A 50 2.63 -5.54 1.54
C SER A 50 4.09 -5.23 1.82
N LYS A 51 4.63 -5.74 2.92
CA LYS A 51 6.05 -5.60 3.24
C LYS A 51 6.93 -6.24 2.17
N ARG A 52 6.54 -7.39 1.64
CA ARG A 52 7.28 -8.09 0.57
C ARG A 52 7.23 -7.31 -0.74
N VAL A 53 6.07 -6.80 -1.14
CA VAL A 53 5.85 -5.99 -2.35
C VAL A 53 6.69 -4.71 -2.27
N SER A 54 6.64 -4.02 -1.13
CA SER A 54 7.41 -2.80 -0.89
C SER A 54 8.93 -3.04 -0.98
N SER A 55 9.40 -4.18 -0.45
CA SER A 55 10.81 -4.58 -0.59
C SER A 55 11.18 -4.86 -2.04
N LEU A 56 10.34 -5.59 -2.76
CA LEU A 56 10.55 -5.92 -4.18
C LEU A 56 10.61 -4.65 -5.04
N TYR A 57 9.68 -3.72 -4.82
CA TYR A 57 9.64 -2.44 -5.52
C TYR A 57 10.90 -1.61 -5.26
N LYS A 58 11.36 -1.57 -4.01
CA LYS A 58 12.63 -0.91 -3.65
C LYS A 58 13.84 -1.54 -4.33
N GLU A 59 13.91 -2.87 -4.40
CA GLU A 59 14.98 -3.59 -5.09
C GLU A 59 14.97 -3.32 -6.60
N TYR A 60 13.79 -3.26 -7.21
CA TYR A 60 13.60 -2.91 -8.60
C TYR A 60 14.07 -1.47 -8.91
N ILE A 61 13.67 -0.48 -8.10
CA ILE A 61 14.13 0.91 -8.25
C ILE A 61 15.67 0.99 -8.19
N ARG A 62 16.30 0.23 -7.27
CA ARG A 62 17.77 0.17 -7.20
C ARG A 62 18.37 -0.44 -8.47
N PHE A 63 17.78 -1.51 -8.98
CA PHE A 63 18.22 -2.12 -10.25
C PHE A 63 18.16 -1.12 -11.41
N VAL A 64 17.04 -0.41 -11.57
CA VAL A 64 16.88 0.59 -12.63
C VAL A 64 17.93 1.69 -12.50
N ASN A 65 18.16 2.18 -11.27
CA ASN A 65 19.07 3.30 -11.04
C ASN A 65 20.56 2.94 -11.05
N GLN A 66 20.93 1.68 -10.79
CA GLN A 66 22.33 1.29 -10.54
C GLN A 66 22.86 0.24 -11.52
N ILE A 67 21.99 -0.42 -12.29
CA ILE A 67 22.40 -1.52 -13.18
C ILE A 67 21.87 -1.29 -14.60
N TYR A 68 20.65 -0.78 -14.77
CA TYR A 68 20.03 -0.53 -16.08
C TYR A 68 20.35 0.86 -16.63
N PHE A 69 21.62 1.08 -16.96
CA PHE A 69 22.08 2.34 -17.54
C PHE A 69 21.62 2.49 -19.01
N ARG A 70 21.36 3.74 -19.41
CA ARG A 70 21.03 4.09 -20.80
C ARG A 70 22.24 4.01 -21.73
N GLU A 71 23.40 4.41 -21.22
CA GLU A 71 24.69 4.34 -21.91
C GLU A 71 25.75 3.99 -20.87
N ILE A 72 26.76 3.22 -21.28
CA ILE A 72 27.84 2.75 -20.39
C ILE A 72 29.23 3.23 -20.83
N THR A 73 29.32 3.93 -21.96
CA THR A 73 30.56 4.45 -22.55
C THR A 73 30.25 5.66 -23.41
N ALA A 74 31.20 6.60 -23.50
CA ALA A 74 31.11 7.77 -24.36
C ALA A 74 31.57 7.52 -25.81
N GLN A 75 32.07 6.32 -26.11
CA GLN A 75 32.52 5.96 -27.45
C GLN A 75 31.31 5.62 -28.33
N ASP A 76 31.16 6.30 -29.47
CA ASP A 76 30.05 6.11 -30.41
C ASP A 76 29.81 4.64 -30.79
N GLN A 77 30.88 3.90 -31.11
CA GLN A 77 30.79 2.47 -31.44
C GLN A 77 30.30 1.62 -30.26
N GLY A 78 30.70 1.98 -29.04
CA GLY A 78 30.27 1.30 -27.83
C GLY A 78 28.80 1.57 -27.52
N ILE A 79 28.34 2.81 -27.72
CA ILE A 79 26.92 3.17 -27.62
C ILE A 79 26.11 2.37 -28.65
N GLU A 80 26.57 2.33 -29.91
CA GLU A 80 25.90 1.58 -30.96
C GLU A 80 25.82 0.07 -30.64
N MET A 81 26.92 -0.52 -30.17
CA MET A 81 26.96 -1.93 -29.80
C MET A 81 26.03 -2.23 -28.62
N TYR A 82 26.02 -1.39 -27.59
CA TYR A 82 25.13 -1.52 -26.43
C TYR A 82 23.66 -1.47 -26.84
N ASN A 83 23.30 -0.52 -27.71
CA ASN A 83 21.95 -0.39 -28.24
C ASN A 83 21.52 -1.61 -29.07
N LYS A 84 22.43 -2.18 -29.88
CA LYS A 84 22.16 -3.42 -30.61
C LYS A 84 21.93 -4.59 -29.66
N LEU A 85 22.74 -4.75 -28.62
CA LEU A 85 22.56 -5.80 -27.60
C LEU A 85 21.20 -5.66 -26.88
N HIS A 86 20.84 -4.44 -26.48
CA HIS A 86 19.53 -4.15 -25.88
C HIS A 86 18.38 -4.48 -26.84
N SER A 87 18.51 -4.13 -28.12
CA SER A 87 17.52 -4.42 -29.15
C SER A 87 17.37 -5.92 -29.40
N CYS A 88 18.48 -6.66 -29.52
CA CYS A 88 18.46 -8.11 -29.72
C CYS A 88 17.77 -8.86 -28.58
N LEU A 89 17.87 -8.34 -27.35
CA LEU A 89 17.24 -8.94 -26.18
C LEU A 89 15.88 -8.31 -25.83
N GLN A 90 15.43 -7.32 -26.61
CA GLN A 90 14.17 -6.58 -26.42
C GLN A 90 14.08 -5.85 -25.06
N MET A 91 15.18 -5.31 -24.56
CA MET A 91 15.28 -4.78 -23.19
C MET A 91 14.32 -3.65 -22.90
N GLU A 92 14.12 -2.76 -23.86
CA GLU A 92 13.18 -1.64 -23.73
C GLU A 92 11.73 -2.09 -23.52
N SER A 93 11.30 -3.15 -24.21
CA SER A 93 9.95 -3.70 -24.02
C SER A 93 9.84 -4.35 -22.65
N TYR A 94 10.78 -5.25 -22.32
CA TYR A 94 10.74 -5.99 -21.08
C TYR A 94 10.82 -5.11 -19.84
N ILE A 95 11.65 -4.07 -19.86
CA ILE A 95 11.73 -3.16 -18.72
C ILE A 95 10.45 -2.37 -18.55
N LYS A 96 9.82 -1.94 -19.65
CA LYS A 96 8.54 -1.20 -19.63
C LYS A 96 7.40 -2.07 -19.10
N ASP A 97 7.32 -3.31 -19.55
CA ASP A 97 6.30 -4.26 -19.09
C ASP A 97 6.49 -4.53 -17.59
N LEU A 98 7.74 -4.74 -17.16
CA LEU A 98 8.08 -4.96 -15.75
C LEU A 98 7.78 -3.75 -14.86
N ASP A 99 8.00 -2.53 -15.37
CA ASP A 99 7.66 -1.27 -14.69
C ASP A 99 6.16 -1.15 -14.45
N GLY A 100 5.35 -1.48 -15.46
CA GLY A 100 3.89 -1.53 -15.34
C GLY A 100 3.43 -2.60 -14.36
N GLU A 101 3.93 -3.83 -14.49
CA GLU A 101 3.55 -4.95 -13.61
C GLU A 101 3.84 -4.65 -12.13
N ILE A 102 5.01 -4.06 -11.83
CA ILE A 102 5.40 -3.78 -10.45
C ILE A 102 4.64 -2.58 -9.87
N GLU A 103 4.31 -1.58 -10.69
CA GLU A 103 3.49 -0.45 -10.29
C GLU A 103 2.06 -0.89 -10.00
N GLU A 104 1.45 -1.68 -10.90
CA GLU A 104 0.10 -2.23 -10.70
C GLU A 104 0.02 -3.08 -9.43
N LEU A 105 1.02 -3.94 -9.19
CA LEU A 105 1.08 -4.75 -7.98
C LEU A 105 1.18 -3.87 -6.73
N HIS A 106 2.01 -2.82 -6.76
CA HIS A 106 2.16 -1.89 -5.63
C HIS A 106 0.85 -1.12 -5.35
N GLN A 107 0.17 -0.65 -6.40
CA GLN A 107 -1.11 0.04 -6.29
C GLN A 107 -2.21 -0.88 -5.75
N TYR A 108 -2.31 -2.11 -6.26
CA TYR A 108 -3.29 -3.10 -5.79
C TYR A 108 -3.15 -3.37 -4.29
N ILE A 109 -1.91 -3.55 -3.83
CA ILE A 109 -1.63 -3.83 -2.42
C ILE A 109 -1.90 -2.63 -1.54
N SER A 110 -1.58 -1.41 -2.01
CA SER A 110 -1.94 -0.18 -1.31
C SER A 110 -3.45 -0.04 -1.14
N LEU A 111 -4.24 -0.39 -2.17
CA LEU A 111 -5.70 -0.43 -2.08
C LEU A 111 -6.20 -1.48 -1.07
N MET A 112 -5.53 -2.62 -0.94
CA MET A 112 -5.87 -3.62 0.06
C MET A 112 -5.59 -3.12 1.49
N GLU A 113 -4.43 -2.51 1.72
CA GLU A 113 -4.11 -1.88 3.01
C GLU A 113 -5.14 -0.81 3.39
N ASP A 114 -5.50 0.06 2.44
CA ASP A 114 -6.50 1.11 2.66
C ASP A 114 -7.87 0.52 2.97
N ARG A 115 -8.27 -0.58 2.32
CA ARG A 115 -9.50 -1.30 2.67
C ARG A 115 -9.46 -1.85 4.09
N GLU A 116 -8.35 -2.43 4.52
CA GLU A 116 -8.21 -2.93 5.89
C GLU A 116 -8.24 -1.79 6.92
N ARG A 117 -7.52 -0.70 6.66
CA ARG A 117 -7.54 0.51 7.48
C ARG A 117 -8.94 1.10 7.56
N ASN A 118 -9.65 1.20 6.42
CA ASN A 118 -11.02 1.69 6.38
C ASN A 118 -11.99 0.78 7.14
N LYS A 119 -11.82 -0.55 7.10
CA LYS A 119 -12.62 -1.47 7.93
C LYS A 119 -12.38 -1.21 9.42
N LYS A 120 -11.12 -1.10 9.85
CA LYS A 120 -10.76 -0.78 11.25
C LYS A 120 -11.31 0.58 11.69
N ALA A 121 -11.16 1.61 10.84
CA ALA A 121 -11.69 2.94 11.08
C ALA A 121 -13.22 2.97 11.13
N SER A 122 -13.90 2.19 10.27
CA SER A 122 -15.35 2.04 10.27
C SER A 122 -15.85 1.42 11.58
N LEU A 123 -15.19 0.36 12.06
CA LEU A 123 -15.50 -0.25 13.36
C LEU A 123 -15.30 0.75 14.51
N LEU A 124 -14.19 1.49 14.50
CA LEU A 124 -13.95 2.54 15.49
C LEU A 124 -15.03 3.64 15.44
N ASN A 125 -15.43 4.05 14.24
CA ASN A 125 -16.48 5.05 14.05
C ASN A 125 -17.86 4.53 14.49
N ASP A 126 -18.15 3.25 14.30
CA ASP A 126 -19.37 2.61 14.81
C ASP A 126 -19.40 2.64 16.35
N ILE A 127 -18.28 2.31 17.00
CA ILE A 127 -18.14 2.41 18.46
C ILE A 127 -18.29 3.86 18.92
N ALA A 128 -17.58 4.80 18.29
CA ALA A 128 -17.66 6.22 18.65
C ALA A 128 -19.08 6.77 18.47
N THR A 129 -19.76 6.44 17.37
CA THR A 129 -21.14 6.87 17.11
C THR A 129 -22.10 6.38 18.20
N LEU A 130 -21.86 5.19 18.76
CA LEU A 130 -22.67 4.64 19.86
C LEU A 130 -22.33 5.29 21.21
N PHE A 131 -21.05 5.40 21.54
CA PHE A 131 -20.60 5.81 22.88
C PHE A 131 -20.57 7.33 23.09
N LEU A 132 -20.35 8.14 22.06
CA LEU A 132 -20.26 9.61 22.22
C LEU A 132 -21.52 10.23 22.84
N PRO A 133 -22.76 9.91 22.39
CA PRO A 133 -23.97 10.43 23.03
C PRO A 133 -24.10 9.98 24.49
N ILE A 134 -23.76 8.71 24.77
CA ILE A 134 -23.80 8.14 26.12
C ILE A 134 -22.84 8.88 27.05
N THR A 135 -21.60 9.10 26.61
CA THR A 135 -20.57 9.80 27.39
C THR A 135 -20.95 11.26 27.66
N VAL A 136 -21.51 11.97 26.68
CA VAL A 136 -21.97 13.37 26.87
C VAL A 136 -23.06 13.44 27.94
N ILE A 137 -24.06 12.54 27.88
CA ILE A 137 -25.17 12.54 28.83
C ILE A 137 -24.70 12.12 30.22
N THR A 138 -23.87 11.09 30.32
CA THR A 138 -23.31 10.61 31.60
C THR A 138 -22.36 11.64 32.22
N GLY A 139 -21.59 12.37 31.41
CA GLY A 139 -20.74 13.47 31.85
C GLY A 139 -21.56 14.62 32.42
N PHE A 140 -22.66 14.99 31.77
CA PHE A 140 -23.60 15.98 32.32
C PHE A 140 -24.20 15.54 33.66
N TRP A 141 -24.55 14.26 33.79
CA TRP A 141 -25.01 13.68 35.07
C TRP A 141 -23.96 13.71 36.17
N GLY A 142 -22.70 13.38 35.88
CA GLY A 142 -21.63 13.41 36.88
C GLY A 142 -21.33 14.82 37.41
N MET A 143 -21.71 15.86 36.66
CA MET A 143 -21.52 17.26 37.05
C MET A 143 -22.67 17.82 37.92
N ASN A 144 -23.87 17.26 37.84
CA ASN A 144 -24.97 17.60 38.74
C ASN A 144 -24.90 16.71 40.00
N GLN A 145 -25.05 17.31 41.20
CA GLN A 145 -24.99 16.53 42.44
C GLN A 145 -26.09 15.47 42.46
N ILE A 146 -25.70 14.22 42.73
CA ILE A 146 -26.60 13.05 42.85
C ILE A 146 -27.71 13.26 43.91
N SER A 147 -27.57 14.27 44.78
CA SER A 147 -28.55 14.63 45.82
C SER A 147 -29.90 15.15 45.30
N GLU A 148 -30.02 15.52 44.02
CA GLU A 148 -31.29 15.94 43.40
C GLU A 148 -32.07 14.79 42.71
N VAL A 149 -31.59 13.55 42.82
CA VAL A 149 -32.17 12.40 42.08
C VAL A 149 -33.47 11.88 42.71
N MET A 150 -33.66 12.05 44.02
CA MET A 150 -34.91 11.72 44.74
C MET A 150 -35.53 12.98 45.31
N GLU A 151 -36.76 13.28 44.91
CA GLU A 151 -37.57 14.28 45.61
C GLU A 151 -37.97 13.76 47.01
N GLU A 152 -38.21 14.67 47.95
CA GLU A 152 -38.56 14.41 49.36
C GLU A 152 -39.78 13.47 49.52
N ASN A 153 -40.57 13.30 48.46
CA ASN A 153 -41.77 12.46 48.37
C ASN A 153 -41.50 11.01 47.90
N GLY A 154 -40.24 10.64 47.63
CA GLY A 154 -39.89 9.33 47.08
C GLY A 154 -40.13 9.17 45.58
N GLU A 155 -40.55 10.25 44.90
CA GLU A 155 -40.69 10.29 43.45
C GLU A 155 -39.36 10.65 42.77
N LEU A 156 -39.17 10.11 41.56
CA LEU A 156 -37.99 10.35 40.74
C LEU A 156 -38.05 11.78 40.19
N SER A 157 -36.98 12.57 40.38
CA SER A 157 -36.95 13.95 39.89
C SER A 157 -37.29 14.06 38.40
N THR A 158 -38.11 15.04 38.03
CA THR A 158 -38.52 15.30 36.64
C THR A 158 -37.32 15.50 35.70
N GLY A 159 -36.21 16.05 36.21
CA GLY A 159 -34.95 16.17 35.47
C GLY A 159 -34.31 14.82 35.12
N PHE A 160 -34.39 13.85 36.03
CA PHE A 160 -33.89 12.48 35.81
C PHE A 160 -34.68 11.75 34.71
N ILE A 161 -35.99 11.93 34.67
CA ILE A 161 -36.87 11.34 33.64
C ILE A 161 -36.55 11.91 32.25
N ILE A 162 -36.44 13.25 32.14
CA ILE A 162 -36.13 13.93 30.87
C ILE A 162 -34.75 13.49 30.34
N GLN A 163 -33.76 13.38 31.22
CA GLN A 163 -32.41 12.97 30.83
C GLN A 163 -32.31 11.48 30.45
N SER A 164 -33.03 10.60 31.15
CA SER A 164 -33.13 9.18 30.78
C SER A 164 -33.79 9.01 29.40
N LEU A 165 -34.83 9.80 29.10
CA LEU A 165 -35.46 9.83 27.78
C LEU A 165 -34.49 10.33 26.69
N LEU A 166 -33.69 11.37 26.96
CA LEU A 166 -32.68 11.86 26.02
C LEU A 166 -31.60 10.79 25.73
N LEU A 167 -31.23 9.98 26.71
CA LEU A 167 -30.28 8.88 26.56
C LEU A 167 -30.85 7.76 25.66
N ILE A 168 -32.12 7.40 25.87
CA ILE A 168 -32.82 6.42 25.04
C ILE A 168 -32.98 6.94 23.59
N ILE A 169 -33.33 8.22 23.41
CA ILE A 169 -33.46 8.82 22.08
C ILE A 169 -32.09 8.89 21.38
N GLY A 170 -31.03 9.32 22.09
CA GLY A 170 -29.67 9.40 21.55
C GLY A 170 -29.12 8.05 21.10
N THR A 171 -29.34 6.99 21.90
CA THR A 171 -28.95 5.62 21.56
C THR A 171 -29.75 5.05 20.39
N LEU A 172 -31.07 5.27 20.33
CA LEU A 172 -31.91 4.90 19.17
C LEU A 172 -31.49 5.60 17.88
N CYS A 173 -31.18 6.90 17.95
CA CYS A 173 -30.66 7.67 16.83
C CYS A 173 -29.31 7.12 16.34
N ALA A 174 -28.38 6.82 17.26
CA ALA A 174 -27.08 6.23 16.92
C ALA A 174 -27.24 4.86 16.22
N ILE A 175 -28.10 3.99 16.73
CA ILE A 175 -28.42 2.68 16.13
C ILE A 175 -29.02 2.86 14.72
N CYS A 176 -29.93 3.82 14.55
CA CYS A 176 -30.54 4.12 13.26
C CYS A 176 -29.51 4.61 12.22
N ILE A 177 -28.55 5.44 12.64
CA ILE A 177 -27.44 5.92 11.80
C ILE A 177 -26.54 4.74 11.36
N ILE A 178 -26.14 3.88 12.30
CA ILE A 178 -25.32 2.69 12.01
C ILE A 178 -26.06 1.75 11.04
N TYR A 179 -27.36 1.51 11.25
CA TYR A 179 -28.18 0.66 10.37
C TYR A 179 -28.28 1.23 8.95
N LYS A 180 -28.53 2.54 8.80
CA LYS A 180 -28.54 3.20 7.48
C LYS A 180 -27.18 3.13 6.79
N ARG A 181 -26.07 3.24 7.54
CA ARG A 181 -24.71 3.16 6.98
C ARG A 181 -24.40 1.77 6.44
N LYS A 182 -24.78 0.71 7.17
CA LYS A 182 -24.59 -0.68 6.73
C LYS A 182 -25.46 -1.10 5.54
N ARG A 183 -26.63 -0.49 5.35
CA ARG A 183 -27.51 -0.78 4.20
C ARG A 183 -27.03 -0.16 2.87
N LYS A 184 -26.19 0.88 2.93
CA LYS A 184 -25.64 1.57 1.74
C LYS A 184 -24.32 0.99 1.23
N LEU A 185 -23.67 0.14 2.02
CA LEU A 185 -22.45 -0.60 1.68
C LEU A 185 -22.82 -1.95 1.08
#